data_AF-A0A923MKY4-F1
#
_entry.id   AF-A0A923MKY4-F1
#
_cell.length_a   1.000
_cell.length_b   1.000
_cell.length_c   1.000
_cell.angle_alpha   90.00
_cell.angle_beta   90.00
_cell.angle_gamma   90.00
#
_symmetry.space_group_name_H-M   'P 1'
#
loop_
_entity.id
_entity.type
_entity.pdbx_description
1 polymer ?
#
loop_
_entity_poly.entity_id
_entity_poly.type
_entity_poly.pdbx_seq_one_letter_code
_entity_poly.pdbx_strand_id
1 'polypeptide(L)'
;MATLFEAYVTNAGKYSEGQFVGETLKFPTTAQEVEALLKRIGVDGVRYQEIFITSFDGDVLGLYDHLSEYENLDELNHLACLLSELTSSELETLEAVLDSGDHCS
;
A
#
# COMPACT_ATOMS: atom_id res chain seq x y z
N MET A 1 -13.87 -7.07 7.88
CA MET A 1 -13.61 -5.89 7.05
C MET A 1 -13.20 -6.41 5.69
N ALA A 2 -13.77 -5.87 4.61
CA ALA A 2 -13.30 -6.21 3.27
C ALA A 2 -11.95 -5.53 3.05
N THR A 3 -10.99 -6.27 2.52
CA THR A 3 -9.75 -5.71 1.99
C THR A 3 -10.08 -4.90 0.76
N LEU A 4 -9.66 -3.63 0.73
CA LEU A 4 -9.86 -2.75 -0.43
C LEU A 4 -8.71 -2.88 -1.41
N PHE A 5 -7.49 -2.85 -0.88
CA PHE A 5 -6.27 -3.06 -1.64
C PHE A 5 -5.18 -3.59 -0.71
N GLU A 6 -4.13 -4.09 -1.32
CA GLU A 6 -3.00 -4.75 -0.71
C GLU A 6 -1.72 -4.18 -1.34
N ALA A 7 -0.68 -4.02 -0.52
CA ALA A 7 0.62 -3.55 -0.97
C ALA A 7 1.67 -4.61 -0.65
N TYR A 8 2.53 -4.92 -1.62
CA TYR A 8 3.66 -5.81 -1.41
C TYR A 8 4.84 -5.02 -0.85
N VAL A 9 5.09 -5.16 0.45
CA VAL A 9 6.11 -4.41 1.17
C VAL A 9 7.41 -5.21 1.22
N THR A 10 8.48 -4.65 0.67
CA THR A 10 9.81 -5.29 0.61
C THR A 10 10.81 -4.52 1.46
N ASN A 11 11.70 -5.24 2.15
CA ASN A 11 12.77 -4.67 2.94
C ASN A 11 13.91 -4.17 2.02
N ALA A 12 14.12 -2.85 1.97
CA ALA A 12 15.11 -2.22 1.11
C ALA A 12 16.56 -2.61 1.45
N GLY A 13 16.88 -2.68 2.74
CA GLY A 13 18.23 -3.01 3.18
C GLY A 13 18.58 -4.47 2.88
N LYS A 14 17.65 -5.40 3.11
CA LYS A 14 17.85 -6.81 2.71
C LYS A 14 17.92 -6.99 1.20
N TYR A 15 17.09 -6.25 0.46
CA TYR A 15 17.15 -6.25 -1.00
C TYR A 15 18.53 -5.80 -1.51
N SER A 16 19.10 -4.77 -0.88
CA SER A 16 20.46 -4.28 -1.18
C SER A 16 21.55 -5.30 -0.87
N GLU A 17 21.31 -6.19 0.11
CA GLU A 17 22.17 -7.34 0.43
C GLU A 17 21.96 -8.55 -0.50
N GLY A 18 21.06 -8.45 -1.49
CA GLY A 18 20.71 -9.54 -2.41
C GLY A 18 19.68 -10.53 -1.85
N GLN A 19 19.00 -10.19 -0.74
CA GLN A 19 17.94 -10.99 -0.16
C GLN A 19 16.57 -10.39 -0.51
N PHE A 20 15.78 -11.12 -1.29
CA PHE A 20 14.41 -10.72 -1.59
C PHE A 20 13.48 -11.13 -0.43
N VAL A 21 13.26 -10.20 0.50
CA VAL A 21 12.38 -10.40 1.64
C VAL A 21 11.29 -9.35 1.62
N GLY A 22 10.08 -9.77 1.27
CA GLY A 22 8.88 -8.94 1.24
C GLY A 22 7.63 -9.74 1.57
N GLU A 23 6.57 -9.03 1.91
CA GLU A 23 5.28 -9.61 2.27
C GLU A 23 4.13 -8.67 1.92
N THR A 24 2.98 -9.23 1.57
CA THR A 24 1.77 -8.47 1.27
C THR A 24 1.08 -7.98 2.55
N LEU A 25 0.84 -6.68 2.62
CA LEU A 25 0.04 -6.02 3.66
C LEU A 25 -1.33 -5.68 3.11
N LYS A 26 -2.37 -6.04 3.86
CA LYS A 26 -3.78 -5.89 3.50
C LYS A 26 -4.37 -4.65 4.16
N PHE A 27 -5.01 -3.77 3.40
CA PHE A 27 -5.63 -2.56 3.94
C PHE A 27 -7.17 -2.60 3.90
N PRO A 28 -7.86 -1.99 4.90
CA PRO A 28 -7.30 -1.29 6.06
C PRO A 28 -6.63 -2.24 7.06
N THR A 29 -5.56 -1.77 7.70
CA THR A 29 -4.71 -2.52 8.62
C THR A 29 -4.60 -1.84 9.98
N THR A 30 -3.97 -2.52 10.93
CA THR A 30 -3.66 -1.97 12.26
C THR A 30 -2.16 -1.84 12.46
N ALA A 31 -1.75 -0.94 13.37
CA ALA A 31 -0.33 -0.78 13.72
C ALA A 31 0.33 -2.10 14.16
N GLN A 32 -0.44 -3.00 14.78
CA GLN A 32 0.03 -4.34 15.19
C GLN A 32 0.31 -5.26 14.00
N GLU A 33 -0.53 -5.21 12.97
CA GLU A 33 -0.32 -5.97 11.73
C GLU A 33 0.86 -5.43 10.93
N VAL A 34 1.00 -4.10 10.85
CA VAL A 34 2.16 -3.44 10.26
C VAL A 34 3.43 -3.87 10.99
N GLU A 35 3.50 -3.71 12.31
CA GLU A 35 4.66 -4.11 13.11
C GLU A 35 4.97 -5.61 12.95
N ALA A 36 3.94 -6.45 12.96
CA ALA A 36 4.10 -7.89 12.75
C ALA A 36 4.65 -8.19 11.35
N LEU A 37 4.20 -7.49 10.30
CA LEU A 37 4.71 -7.64 8.94
C LEU A 37 6.15 -7.16 8.84
N LEU A 38 6.46 -5.96 9.34
CA LEU A 38 7.81 -5.41 9.38
C LEU A 38 8.77 -6.40 10.05
N LYS A 39 8.37 -6.98 11.18
CA LYS A 39 9.16 -8.00 11.88
C LYS A 39 9.35 -9.28 11.05
N ARG A 40 8.35 -9.72 10.29
CA ARG A 40 8.46 -10.89 9.39
C ARG A 40 9.43 -10.64 8.24
N ILE A 41 9.42 -9.43 7.65
CA ILE A 41 10.37 -9.05 6.61
C ILE A 41 11.75 -8.63 7.16
N GLY A 42 11.93 -8.66 8.49
CA GLY A 42 13.18 -8.35 9.17
C GLY A 42 13.50 -6.86 9.24
N VAL A 43 12.49 -5.99 9.16
CA VAL A 43 12.57 -4.57 9.47
C VAL A 43 12.46 -4.41 10.98
N ASP A 44 13.56 -4.02 11.61
CA ASP A 44 13.67 -3.87 13.06
C ASP A 44 13.65 -2.40 13.52
N GLY A 45 13.56 -1.46 12.56
CA GLY A 45 13.59 -0.02 12.83
C GLY A 45 14.94 0.50 13.31
N VAL A 46 15.98 -0.35 13.35
CA VAL A 46 17.33 0.02 13.81
C VAL A 46 18.32 -0.12 12.66
N ARG A 47 18.47 -1.34 12.11
CA ARG A 47 19.33 -1.63 10.96
C ARG A 47 18.58 -1.53 9.65
N TYR A 48 17.32 -1.95 9.66
CA TYR A 48 16.46 -1.96 8.50
C TYR A 48 15.30 -1.02 8.84
N GLN A 49 15.39 0.23 8.38
CA GLN A 49 14.39 1.28 8.59
C GLN A 49 13.57 1.55 7.32
N GLU A 50 14.11 1.18 6.17
CA GLU A 50 13.53 1.49 4.87
C GLU A 50 12.84 0.26 4.27
N ILE A 51 11.62 0.49 3.82
CA ILE A 51 10.82 -0.42 3.01
C ILE A 51 10.45 0.28 1.72
N PHE A 52 10.18 -0.50 0.69
CA PHE A 52 9.58 -0.01 -0.54
C PHE A 52 8.47 -0.96 -0.97
N ILE A 53 7.49 -0.41 -1.67
CA ILE A 53 6.34 -1.14 -2.19
C ILE A 53 6.66 -1.59 -3.60
N THR A 54 6.66 -2.90 -3.80
CA THR A 54 7.00 -3.52 -5.09
C THR A 54 5.81 -3.57 -6.04
N SER A 55 4.61 -3.71 -5.48
CA SER A 55 3.37 -3.77 -6.24
C SER A 55 2.18 -3.47 -5.35
N PHE A 56 1.13 -2.92 -5.95
CA PHE A 56 -0.19 -2.80 -5.36
C PHE A 56 -1.15 -3.72 -6.10
N ASP A 57 -2.06 -4.33 -5.35
CA ASP A 57 -3.15 -5.17 -5.89
C ASP A 57 -4.43 -4.78 -5.16
N GLY A 58 -5.54 -4.62 -5.86
CA GLY A 58 -6.76 -4.15 -5.22
C GLY A 58 -7.92 -3.92 -6.17
N ASP A 59 -9.08 -3.70 -5.58
CA ASP A 59 -10.34 -3.55 -6.32
C ASP A 59 -10.53 -2.11 -6.85
N VAL A 60 -9.71 -1.14 -6.40
CA VAL A 60 -9.82 0.27 -6.79
C VAL A 60 -8.99 0.55 -8.05
N LEU A 61 -9.67 0.73 -9.18
CA LEU A 61 -9.03 1.00 -10.47
C LEU A 61 -8.31 2.36 -10.50
N GLY A 62 -7.12 2.40 -11.11
CA GLY A 62 -6.29 3.60 -11.25
C GLY A 62 -5.59 4.08 -9.97
N LEU A 63 -5.91 3.51 -8.81
CA LEU A 63 -5.32 3.96 -7.54
C LEU A 63 -3.79 3.79 -7.52
N TYR A 64 -3.30 2.66 -8.01
CA TYR A 64 -1.87 2.33 -7.99
C TYR A 64 -1.03 3.23 -8.92
N ASP A 65 -1.63 3.86 -9.93
CA ASP A 65 -0.93 4.79 -10.83
C ASP A 65 -0.59 6.12 -10.13
N HIS A 66 -1.30 6.42 -9.04
CA HIS A 66 -1.06 7.59 -8.20
C HIS A 66 -0.20 7.29 -6.96
N LEU A 67 0.10 6.02 -6.69
CA LEU A 67 0.93 5.61 -5.56
C LEU A 67 2.38 5.37 -6.00
N SER A 68 3.32 5.78 -5.16
CA SER A 68 4.75 5.52 -5.38
C SER A 68 5.24 4.24 -4.72
N GLU A 69 6.48 3.85 -5.04
CA GLU A 69 7.15 2.74 -4.36
C GLU A 69 7.62 3.10 -2.93
N TYR A 70 7.56 4.37 -2.52
CA TYR A 70 8.01 4.84 -1.21
C TYR A 70 6.86 5.40 -0.35
N GLU A 71 5.62 5.00 -0.64
CA GLU A 71 4.47 5.44 0.15
C GLU A 71 4.56 5.00 1.61
N ASN A 72 4.02 5.85 2.48
CA ASN A 72 3.95 5.55 3.90
C ASN A 72 2.78 4.60 4.19
N LEU A 73 3.05 3.50 4.92
CA LEU A 73 2.02 2.54 5.31
C LEU A 73 0.89 3.16 6.12
N ASP A 74 1.17 4.18 6.94
CA ASP A 74 0.15 4.91 7.69
C ASP A 74 -0.75 5.74 6.77
N GLU A 75 -0.19 6.34 5.72
CA GLU A 75 -0.95 7.11 4.72
C GLU A 75 -1.82 6.19 3.87
N LEU A 76 -1.29 5.04 3.44
CA LEU A 76 -2.08 4.00 2.78
C LEU A 76 -3.19 3.47 3.68
N ASN A 77 -2.91 3.29 4.98
CA ASN A 77 -3.94 2.86 5.91
C ASN A 77 -5.02 3.92 6.09
N HIS A 78 -4.64 5.19 6.17
CA HIS A 78 -5.59 6.28 6.25
C HIS A 78 -6.46 6.35 4.98
N LEU A 79 -5.85 6.22 3.80
CA LEU A 79 -6.54 6.14 2.51
C LEU A 79 -7.55 4.99 2.48
N ALA A 80 -7.15 3.79 2.90
CA ALA A 80 -8.06 2.65 2.97
C ALA A 80 -9.21 2.87 3.95
N CYS A 81 -8.97 3.51 5.09
CA CYS A 81 -10.04 3.91 6.00
C CYS A 81 -11.02 4.87 5.33
N LEU A 82 -10.53 5.92 4.64
CA LEU A 82 -11.38 6.87 3.91
C LEU A 82 -12.20 6.17 2.83
N LEU A 83 -11.57 5.32 2.02
CA LEU A 83 -12.24 4.53 0.98
C LEU A 83 -13.30 3.59 1.57
N SER A 84 -13.07 3.05 2.77
CA SER A 84 -14.05 2.19 3.45
C SER A 84 -15.27 2.95 3.98
N GLU A 85 -15.13 4.26 4.19
CA GLU A 85 -16.23 5.15 4.59
C GLU A 85 -17.05 5.65 3.39
N LEU A 86 -16.47 5.61 2.18
CA LEU A 86 -17.16 6.00 0.95
C LEU A 86 -18.26 5.00 0.60
N THR A 87 -19.34 5.53 0.03
CA THR A 87 -20.39 4.72 -0.58
C THR A 87 -19.94 4.17 -1.94
N SER A 88 -20.56 3.09 -2.42
CA SER A 88 -20.23 2.49 -3.71
C SER A 88 -20.26 3.52 -4.87
N SER A 89 -21.21 4.46 -4.85
CA SER A 89 -21.29 5.53 -5.86
C SER A 89 -20.14 6.54 -5.80
N GLU A 90 -19.64 6.84 -4.60
CA GLU A 90 -18.49 7.73 -4.43
C GLU A 90 -17.19 7.05 -4.86
N LEU A 91 -17.07 5.75 -4.58
CA LEU A 91 -15.93 4.94 -5.02
C LEU A 91 -15.89 4.82 -6.54
N GLU A 92 -17.02 4.53 -7.20
CA GLU A 92 -17.12 4.56 -8.68
C GLU A 92 -16.77 5.93 -9.26
N THR A 93 -17.19 7.02 -8.60
CA THR A 93 -16.84 8.38 -9.04
C THR A 93 -15.33 8.63 -8.91
N LEU A 94 -14.72 8.16 -7.83
CA LEU A 94 -13.27 8.26 -7.62
C LEU A 94 -12.51 7.50 -8.71
N GLU A 95 -12.86 6.23 -8.96
CA GLU A 95 -12.25 5.41 -10.00
C GLU A 95 -12.34 6.10 -11.37
N ALA A 96 -13.50 6.64 -11.72
CA ALA A 96 -13.68 7.38 -12.96
C ALA A 96 -12.80 8.64 -13.04
N VAL A 97 -12.56 9.33 -11.92
CA VAL A 97 -11.67 10.51 -11.87
C VAL A 97 -10.19 10.12 -11.99
N LEU A 98 -9.78 9.02 -11.35
CA LEU A 98 -8.42 8.50 -11.45
C LEU A 98 -8.12 8.02 -12.89
N ASP A 99 -9.04 7.27 -13.49
CA ASP A 99 -8.95 6.78 -14.87
C ASP A 99 -9.02 7.93 -15.91
N SER A 100 -9.88 8.94 -15.70
CA SER A 100 -10.00 10.08 -16.61
C SER A 100 -8.92 11.15 -16.46
N GLY A 101 -8.09 11.07 -15.41
CA GLY A 101 -6.93 11.95 -15.21
C GLY A 101 -5.89 11.87 -16.34
N ASP A 102 -5.93 10.80 -17.14
CA ASP A 102 -4.99 10.53 -18.23
C ASP A 102 -5.43 11.12 -19.59
N HIS A 103 -6.42 12.02 -19.62
CA HIS A 103 -6.94 12.65 -20.84
C HIS A 103 -6.68 14.16 -20.99
N CYS A 104 -5.77 14.72 -20.20
CA CYS A 104 -5.21 16.06 -20.45
C CYS A 104 -3.73 15.99 -20.88
N SER A 105 -3.48 15.46 -22.07
CA SER A 105 -2.25 15.72 -22.85
C SER A 105 -2.58 16.29 -24.22
#